data_AF-A0A1H8IWE5-F1
#
_entry.id   AF-A0A1H8IWE5-F1
#
_cell.length_a   1.000
_cell.length_b   1.000
_cell.length_c   1.000
_cell.angle_alpha   90.00
_cell.angle_beta   90.00
_cell.angle_gamma   90.00
#
_symmetry.space_group_name_H-M   'P 1'
#
loop_
_entity.id
_entity.type
_entity.pdbx_description
1 polymer ?
#
loop_
_entity_poly.entity_id
_entity_poly.type
_entity_poly.pdbx_seq_one_letter_code
_entity_poly.pdbx_strand_id
1 'polypeptide(L)'
;MWIPYDIRSSLKAETAPETIRLSQADGSSRDFIVGFYLRNPVSQSWELDVVADTEPLDIPAGPGAPGAHIFIYGNEAGKLGEVIYQLPATSAEEALMTAHKDFQPRLMRYLAEIGRGMAIGGWRIQDMSHGARWRCTPFRPSAMELDFEALQPVERDLAPFVELFQRARNAFDAASRLMAGFAVLKAAQNRHPALANSGADLLRVTQEMLIHSGALAWPQPLQDLTLDQLIDLMHPHHDRLITPDRVLAPVPDDLPAQRSLAQLANLSDLIAHRLIQAEIRARSDSRAALAHAQATAMERLGTRRAGARA
;
A
#
# COMPACT_ATOMS: atom_id res chain seq x y z
N MET A 1 1.13 14.38 -3.52
CA MET A 1 0.83 13.21 -4.39
C MET A 1 0.74 11.98 -3.50
N TRP A 2 -0.33 11.19 -3.58
CA TRP A 2 -0.45 9.93 -2.82
C TRP A 2 0.20 8.79 -3.63
N ILE A 3 0.92 7.90 -2.96
CA ILE A 3 1.64 6.78 -3.58
C ILE A 3 1.39 5.52 -2.74
N PRO A 4 1.12 4.36 -3.36
CA PRO A 4 0.95 3.10 -2.65
C PRO A 4 2.27 2.66 -2.02
N TYR A 5 2.26 2.26 -0.74
CA TYR A 5 3.42 1.67 -0.08
C TYR A 5 3.55 0.16 -0.30
N ASP A 6 2.46 -0.49 -0.72
CA ASP A 6 2.46 -1.90 -1.07
C ASP A 6 2.10 -2.04 -2.55
N ILE A 7 3.07 -2.41 -3.38
CA ILE A 7 2.89 -2.55 -4.83
C ILE A 7 2.86 -4.01 -5.29
N ARG A 8 2.71 -4.95 -4.34
CA ARG A 8 2.70 -6.41 -4.57
C ARG A 8 1.66 -6.87 -5.60
N SER A 9 0.71 -6.00 -5.96
CA SER A 9 -0.38 -6.26 -6.90
C SER A 9 0.03 -6.33 -8.39
N SER A 10 1.23 -5.88 -8.81
CA SER A 10 1.62 -5.98 -10.22
C SER A 10 3.11 -6.23 -10.46
N LEU A 11 3.41 -7.04 -11.48
CA LEU A 11 4.75 -7.23 -12.02
C LEU A 11 5.07 -6.09 -13.00
N LYS A 12 5.93 -5.15 -12.60
CA LYS A 12 6.38 -4.08 -13.49
C LYS A 12 7.58 -4.56 -14.29
N ALA A 13 7.50 -4.49 -15.61
CA ALA A 13 8.60 -4.82 -16.49
C ALA A 13 9.77 -3.84 -16.31
N GLU A 14 11.00 -4.37 -16.29
CA GLU A 14 12.24 -3.58 -16.22
C GLU A 14 13.03 -3.60 -17.53
N THR A 15 12.70 -4.52 -18.43
CA THR A 15 13.36 -4.69 -19.72
C THR A 15 12.46 -4.25 -20.87
N ALA A 16 13.04 -4.15 -22.07
CA ALA A 16 12.33 -3.68 -23.26
C ALA A 16 11.08 -4.54 -23.55
N PRO A 17 9.97 -3.95 -24.04
CA PRO A 17 8.72 -4.67 -24.29
C PRO A 17 8.86 -5.95 -25.12
N GLU A 18 9.80 -5.97 -26.07
CA GLU A 18 10.05 -7.14 -26.91
C GLU A 18 10.58 -8.34 -26.11
N THR A 19 11.48 -8.12 -25.14
CA THR A 19 11.98 -9.20 -24.27
C THR A 19 10.86 -9.78 -23.41
N ILE A 20 9.99 -8.91 -22.88
CA ILE A 20 8.81 -9.31 -22.10
C ILE A 20 7.86 -10.13 -22.97
N ARG A 21 7.60 -9.67 -24.21
CA ARG A 21 6.73 -10.35 -25.16
C ARG A 21 7.24 -11.74 -25.52
N LEU A 22 8.54 -11.88 -25.79
CA LEU A 22 9.17 -13.18 -26.09
C LEU A 22 9.04 -14.14 -24.91
N SER A 23 9.35 -13.67 -23.70
CA SER A 23 9.18 -14.48 -22.48
C SER A 23 7.73 -14.89 -22.25
N GLN A 24 6.77 -13.98 -22.43
CA GLN A 24 5.34 -14.29 -22.26
C GLN A 24 4.80 -15.24 -23.34
N ALA A 25 5.39 -15.24 -24.53
CA ALA A 25 5.00 -16.13 -25.62
C ALA A 25 5.57 -17.55 -25.49
N ASP A 26 6.69 -17.71 -24.79
CA ASP A 26 7.28 -19.03 -24.51
C ASP A 26 6.56 -19.72 -23.35
N GLY A 27 5.86 -20.82 -23.65
CA GLY A 27 5.19 -21.68 -22.68
C GLY A 27 6.03 -22.88 -22.20
N SER A 28 7.30 -22.98 -22.62
CA SER A 28 8.19 -24.06 -22.20
C SER A 28 8.71 -23.86 -20.78
N SER A 29 8.98 -24.98 -20.09
CA SER A 29 9.63 -24.96 -18.78
C SER A 29 11.08 -24.53 -18.93
N ARG A 30 11.50 -23.53 -18.15
CA ARG A 30 12.85 -22.94 -18.17
C ARG A 30 13.20 -22.30 -16.84
N ASP A 31 14.45 -21.92 -16.68
CA ASP A 31 14.95 -21.39 -15.42
C ASP A 31 14.54 -19.93 -15.21
N PHE A 32 13.95 -19.69 -14.04
CA PHE A 32 13.66 -18.37 -13.51
C PHE A 32 14.45 -18.13 -12.23
N ILE A 33 14.80 -16.87 -12.00
CA ILE A 33 15.32 -16.39 -10.73
C ILE A 33 14.27 -15.47 -10.10
N VAL A 34 13.88 -15.76 -8.85
CA VAL A 34 12.96 -14.93 -8.05
C VAL A 34 13.70 -14.47 -6.80
N GLY A 35 13.95 -13.17 -6.69
CA GLY A 35 14.56 -12.57 -5.50
C GLY A 35 13.51 -11.90 -4.63
N PHE A 36 13.49 -12.20 -3.33
CA PHE A 36 12.70 -11.52 -2.31
C PHE A 36 13.58 -10.56 -1.52
N TYR A 37 13.32 -9.26 -1.66
CA TYR A 37 13.95 -8.26 -0.82
C TYR A 37 13.27 -8.24 0.54
N LEU A 38 14.07 -8.34 1.59
CA LEU A 38 13.58 -8.35 2.95
C LEU A 38 13.73 -6.97 3.59
N ARG A 39 12.80 -6.63 4.48
CA ARG A 39 12.83 -5.39 5.25
C ARG A 39 12.45 -5.64 6.69
N ASN A 40 12.95 -4.78 7.58
CA ASN A 40 12.52 -4.74 8.96
C ASN A 40 11.19 -3.97 9.03
N PRO A 41 10.07 -4.60 9.44
CA PRO A 41 8.76 -3.95 9.46
C PRO A 41 8.65 -2.87 10.56
N VAL A 42 9.51 -2.90 11.59
CA VAL A 42 9.49 -1.95 12.71
C VAL A 42 10.19 -0.65 12.34
N SER A 43 11.44 -0.72 11.88
CA SER A 43 12.22 0.45 11.46
C SER A 43 11.91 0.90 10.02
N GLN A 44 11.19 0.07 9.26
CA GLN A 44 10.98 0.21 7.81
C GLN A 44 12.29 0.30 7.00
N SER A 45 13.40 -0.19 7.56
CA SER A 45 14.69 -0.28 6.87
C SER A 45 14.77 -1.53 5.99
N TRP A 46 15.45 -1.42 4.84
CA TRP A 46 15.85 -2.56 4.00
C TRP A 46 16.97 -3.40 4.64
N GLU A 47 17.54 -2.90 5.72
CA GLU A 47 18.51 -3.61 6.53
C GLU A 47 17.78 -4.40 7.62
N LEU A 48 18.06 -5.71 7.69
CA LEU A 48 17.59 -6.61 8.74
C LEU A 48 18.63 -6.77 9.85
N ASP A 49 18.17 -7.08 11.06
CA ASP A 49 19.05 -7.44 12.17
C ASP A 49 19.35 -8.94 12.20
N VAL A 50 19.74 -9.47 11.04
CA VAL A 50 20.10 -10.88 10.81
C VAL A 50 21.38 -10.91 9.98
N VAL A 51 22.40 -11.62 10.44
CA VAL A 51 23.65 -11.80 9.69
C VAL A 51 23.44 -12.85 8.60
N ALA A 52 23.98 -12.59 7.41
CA ALA A 52 24.10 -13.59 6.37
C ALA A 52 25.57 -14.03 6.28
N ASP A 53 25.79 -15.31 6.02
CA ASP A 53 27.14 -15.84 5.82
C ASP A 53 27.77 -15.24 4.55
N THR A 54 29.11 -15.20 4.52
CA THR A 54 29.87 -14.66 3.38
C THR A 54 29.73 -15.51 2.12
N GLU A 55 29.53 -16.82 2.28
CA GLU A 55 29.20 -17.72 1.17
C GLU A 55 27.68 -17.95 1.16
N PRO A 56 26.99 -17.77 0.02
CA PRO A 56 25.56 -18.02 -0.05
C PRO A 56 25.25 -19.47 0.28
N LEU A 57 24.43 -19.68 1.30
CA LEU A 57 23.94 -21.00 1.65
C LEU A 57 22.99 -21.50 0.55
N ASP A 58 23.33 -22.63 -0.09
CA ASP A 58 22.48 -23.33 -1.05
C ASP A 58 21.59 -24.33 -0.30
N ILE A 59 20.28 -24.05 -0.28
CA ILE A 59 19.28 -24.86 0.40
C ILE A 59 18.30 -25.40 -0.64
N PRO A 60 18.06 -26.72 -0.72
CA PRO A 60 16.98 -27.24 -1.53
C PRO A 60 15.63 -26.73 -1.03
N ALA A 61 14.78 -26.27 -1.94
CA ALA A 61 13.43 -25.86 -1.61
C ALA A 61 12.57 -27.05 -1.16
N GLY A 62 11.39 -26.75 -0.61
CA GLY A 62 10.48 -27.76 -0.11
C GLY A 62 9.78 -28.53 -1.24
N PRO A 63 8.99 -29.56 -0.90
CA PRO A 63 8.28 -30.38 -1.89
C PRO A 63 7.30 -29.59 -2.76
N GLY A 64 6.90 -28.38 -2.35
CA GLY A 64 6.05 -27.48 -3.13
C GLY A 64 6.76 -26.73 -4.25
N ALA A 65 8.09 -26.81 -4.33
CA ALA A 65 8.93 -26.18 -5.36
C ALA A 65 10.03 -27.16 -5.81
N PRO A 66 9.66 -28.27 -6.49
CA PRO A 66 10.62 -29.32 -6.86
C PRO A 66 11.69 -28.78 -7.83
N GLY A 67 12.95 -29.12 -7.56
CA GLY A 67 14.10 -28.64 -8.35
C GLY A 67 14.47 -27.17 -8.10
N ALA A 68 13.81 -26.50 -7.16
CA ALA A 68 14.18 -25.15 -6.78
C ALA A 68 15.28 -25.14 -5.71
N HIS A 69 16.17 -24.17 -5.83
CA HIS A 69 17.27 -23.90 -4.89
C HIS A 69 17.10 -22.50 -4.30
N ILE A 70 17.37 -22.38 -3.00
CA ILE A 70 17.28 -21.15 -2.23
C ILE A 70 18.68 -20.72 -1.87
N PHE A 71 18.97 -19.44 -2.12
CA PHE A 71 20.23 -18.81 -1.79
C PHE A 71 19.98 -17.58 -0.92
N ILE A 72 20.73 -17.49 0.17
CA ILE A 72 20.62 -16.40 1.16
C ILE A 72 21.76 -15.41 0.94
N TYR A 73 21.44 -14.14 0.70
CA TYR A 73 22.44 -13.11 0.40
C TYR A 73 22.45 -11.99 1.45
N GLY A 74 23.66 -11.67 1.90
CA GLY A 74 23.95 -10.46 2.67
C GLY A 74 23.98 -9.21 1.80
N ASN A 75 23.67 -8.07 2.40
CA ASN A 75 23.93 -6.75 1.86
C ASN A 75 25.41 -6.36 2.09
N GLU A 76 25.78 -5.13 1.71
CA GLU A 76 27.15 -4.61 1.88
C GLU A 76 27.64 -4.62 3.35
N ALA A 77 26.73 -4.63 4.32
CA ALA A 77 27.04 -4.72 5.75
C ALA A 77 27.06 -6.17 6.28
N GLY A 78 26.95 -7.19 5.42
CA GLY A 78 26.88 -8.60 5.80
C GLY A 78 25.55 -9.01 6.46
N LYS A 79 24.53 -8.14 6.40
CA LYS A 79 23.20 -8.41 6.95
C LYS A 79 22.30 -8.98 5.86
N LEU A 80 21.47 -9.94 6.19
CA LEU A 80 20.49 -10.53 5.27
C LEU A 80 19.69 -9.43 4.57
N GLY A 81 19.78 -9.39 3.24
CA GLY A 81 19.08 -8.41 2.41
C GLY A 81 18.13 -9.03 1.38
N GLU A 82 18.51 -10.20 0.84
CA GLU A 82 17.75 -10.86 -0.21
C GLU A 82 17.77 -12.38 -0.07
N VAL A 83 16.64 -13.02 -0.36
CA VAL A 83 16.54 -14.48 -0.54
C VAL A 83 16.21 -14.75 -1.99
N ILE A 84 17.05 -15.53 -2.67
CA ILE A 84 16.92 -15.82 -4.09
C ILE A 84 16.50 -17.27 -4.29
N TYR A 85 15.43 -17.48 -5.02
CA TYR A 85 15.04 -18.77 -5.57
C TYR A 85 15.51 -18.87 -7.01
N GLN A 86 16.16 -19.99 -7.35
CA GLN A 86 16.33 -20.44 -8.73
C GLN A 86 15.42 -21.65 -8.93
N LEU A 87 14.52 -21.60 -9.91
CA LEU A 87 13.53 -22.65 -10.12
C LEU A 87 13.08 -22.77 -11.57
N PRO A 88 12.71 -23.98 -12.03
CA PRO A 88 12.05 -24.15 -13.31
C PRO A 88 10.59 -23.67 -13.24
N ALA A 89 10.14 -22.93 -14.25
CA ALA A 89 8.74 -22.53 -14.43
C ALA A 89 8.43 -22.28 -15.92
N THR A 90 7.15 -22.12 -16.26
CA THR A 90 6.71 -21.75 -17.61
C THR A 90 6.48 -20.25 -17.77
N SER A 91 6.37 -19.51 -16.65
CA SER A 91 6.14 -18.07 -16.65
C SER A 91 6.69 -17.40 -15.40
N ALA A 92 6.91 -16.08 -15.47
CA ALA A 92 7.34 -15.27 -14.33
C ALA A 92 6.33 -15.30 -13.17
N GLU A 93 5.04 -15.33 -13.48
CA GLU A 93 3.97 -15.37 -12.47
C GLU A 93 3.94 -16.72 -11.74
N GLU A 94 4.06 -17.83 -12.48
CA GLU A 94 4.19 -19.16 -11.89
C GLU A 94 5.44 -19.29 -11.01
N ALA A 95 6.59 -18.78 -11.49
CA ALA A 95 7.83 -18.78 -10.74
C ALA A 95 7.66 -18.03 -9.41
N LEU A 96 7.06 -16.83 -9.44
CA LEU A 96 6.82 -16.05 -8.23
C LEU A 96 5.84 -16.74 -7.28
N MET A 97 4.72 -17.27 -7.78
CA MET A 97 3.74 -17.98 -6.96
C MET A 97 4.39 -19.18 -6.25
N THR A 98 5.18 -19.96 -6.98
CA THR A 98 5.87 -21.16 -6.46
C THR A 98 6.89 -20.79 -5.38
N ALA A 99 7.76 -19.83 -5.68
CA ALA A 99 8.76 -19.35 -4.72
C ALA A 99 8.12 -18.73 -3.47
N HIS A 100 7.05 -17.94 -3.63
CA HIS A 100 6.35 -17.31 -2.50
C HIS A 100 5.67 -18.35 -1.60
N LYS A 101 5.02 -19.35 -2.20
CA LYS A 101 4.33 -20.42 -1.46
C LYS A 101 5.30 -21.24 -0.61
N ASP A 102 6.53 -21.46 -1.08
CA ASP A 102 7.58 -22.13 -0.29
C ASP A 102 8.21 -21.20 0.76
N PHE A 103 8.49 -19.94 0.40
CA PHE A 103 9.22 -19.02 1.27
C PHE A 103 8.37 -18.50 2.44
N GLN A 104 7.08 -18.24 2.23
CA GLN A 104 6.24 -17.61 3.24
C GLN A 104 6.16 -18.43 4.55
N PRO A 105 5.95 -19.76 4.56
CA PRO A 105 6.03 -20.56 5.78
C PRO A 105 7.41 -20.57 6.45
N ARG A 106 8.50 -20.55 5.66
CA ARG A 106 9.87 -20.47 6.18
C ARG A 106 10.11 -19.14 6.88
N LEU A 107 9.71 -18.05 6.26
CA LEU A 107 9.75 -16.72 6.86
C LEU A 107 9.01 -16.70 8.20
N MET A 108 7.79 -17.25 8.26
CA MET A 108 7.02 -17.34 9.51
C MET A 108 7.74 -18.17 10.58
N ARG A 109 8.39 -19.28 10.20
CA ARG A 109 9.21 -20.07 11.12
C ARG A 109 10.42 -19.29 11.64
N TYR A 110 11.14 -18.60 10.74
CA TYR A 110 12.28 -17.77 11.11
C TYR A 110 11.87 -16.69 12.12
N LEU A 111 10.78 -15.96 11.85
CA LEU A 111 10.22 -14.97 12.77
C LEU A 111 9.95 -15.55 14.16
N ALA A 112 9.33 -16.74 14.24
CA ALA A 112 8.98 -17.39 15.49
C ALA A 112 10.20 -17.86 16.28
N GLU A 113 11.26 -18.31 15.61
CA GLU A 113 12.47 -18.82 16.26
C GLU A 113 13.44 -17.71 16.69
N ILE A 114 13.63 -16.69 15.86
CA ILE A 114 14.66 -15.66 16.09
C ILE A 114 14.12 -14.42 16.82
N GLY A 115 12.79 -14.21 16.82
CA GLY A 115 12.15 -13.06 17.47
C GLY A 115 12.51 -11.71 16.84
N ARG A 116 12.97 -11.68 15.58
CA ARG A 116 13.27 -10.46 14.82
C ARG A 116 12.22 -10.22 13.76
N GLY A 117 11.81 -8.96 13.58
CA GLY A 117 10.85 -8.59 12.55
C GLY A 117 11.46 -8.72 11.15
N MET A 118 10.74 -9.36 10.25
CA MET A 118 11.13 -9.59 8.86
C MET A 118 9.88 -9.64 7.99
N ALA A 119 9.89 -8.91 6.88
CA ALA A 119 8.81 -8.93 5.91
C ALA A 119 9.38 -8.88 4.49
N ILE A 120 8.66 -9.49 3.54
CA ILE A 120 8.93 -9.29 2.12
C ILE A 120 8.58 -7.82 1.80
N GLY A 121 9.61 -7.03 1.54
CA GLY A 121 9.48 -5.63 1.15
C GLY A 121 9.26 -5.45 -0.35
N GLY A 122 9.67 -6.42 -1.15
CA GLY A 122 9.50 -6.44 -2.59
C GLY A 122 10.12 -7.67 -3.22
N TRP A 123 10.05 -7.77 -4.54
CA TRP A 123 10.68 -8.85 -5.29
C TRP A 123 11.20 -8.42 -6.65
N ARG A 124 12.06 -9.24 -7.22
CA ARG A 124 12.47 -9.20 -8.63
C ARG A 124 12.37 -10.59 -9.24
N ILE A 125 12.14 -10.64 -10.54
CA ILE A 125 12.05 -11.88 -11.31
C ILE A 125 12.89 -11.71 -12.57
N GLN A 126 13.63 -12.74 -12.95
CA GLN A 126 14.38 -12.80 -14.19
C GLN A 126 14.11 -14.12 -14.90
N ASP A 127 13.70 -14.04 -16.17
CA ASP A 127 13.71 -15.15 -17.12
C ASP A 127 15.13 -15.28 -17.68
N MET A 128 15.78 -16.41 -17.43
CA MET A 128 17.17 -16.62 -17.85
C MET A 128 17.32 -16.88 -19.35
N SER A 129 16.28 -17.40 -20.01
CA SER A 129 16.31 -17.72 -21.44
C SER A 129 16.13 -16.48 -22.31
N HIS A 130 15.21 -15.59 -21.92
CA HIS A 130 14.88 -14.39 -22.72
C HIS A 130 15.48 -13.10 -22.17
N GLY A 131 16.11 -13.15 -21.00
CA GLY A 131 16.64 -11.97 -20.29
C GLY A 131 15.56 -11.01 -19.83
N ALA A 132 14.28 -11.41 -19.84
CA ALA A 132 13.16 -10.59 -19.39
C ALA A 132 13.21 -10.40 -17.87
N ARG A 133 12.98 -9.18 -17.40
CA ARG A 133 13.01 -8.86 -15.96
C ARG A 133 11.79 -8.10 -15.51
N TRP A 134 11.34 -8.42 -14.31
CA TRP A 134 10.27 -7.73 -13.59
C TRP A 134 10.73 -7.36 -12.20
N ARG A 135 10.22 -6.25 -11.68
CA ARG A 135 10.47 -5.84 -10.30
C ARG A 135 9.21 -5.28 -9.67
N CYS A 136 9.14 -5.50 -8.37
CA CYS A 136 8.12 -4.96 -7.49
C CYS A 136 8.82 -4.54 -6.19
N THR A 137 9.45 -3.36 -6.20
CA THR A 137 9.99 -2.72 -4.99
C THR A 137 9.31 -1.36 -4.77
N PRO A 138 8.93 -0.99 -3.53
CA PRO A 138 8.39 0.32 -3.21
C PRO A 138 9.30 1.41 -3.79
N PHE A 139 8.72 2.27 -4.63
CA PHE A 139 9.43 3.42 -5.15
C PHE A 139 9.70 4.37 -3.99
N ARG A 140 10.94 4.89 -3.86
CA ARG A 140 11.19 6.03 -2.97
C ARG A 140 10.81 7.28 -3.75
N PRO A 141 9.66 7.92 -3.48
CA PRO A 141 9.37 9.18 -4.15
C PRO A 141 10.43 10.22 -3.83
N SER A 142 10.58 11.18 -4.74
CA SER A 142 11.35 12.39 -4.49
C SER A 142 10.91 13.05 -3.18
N ALA A 143 11.85 13.68 -2.47
CA ALA A 143 11.54 14.45 -1.29
C ALA A 143 10.48 15.51 -1.61
N MET A 144 9.47 15.62 -0.76
CA MET A 144 8.48 16.69 -0.84
C MET A 144 8.89 17.83 0.08
N GLU A 145 8.82 19.05 -0.42
CA GLU A 145 8.89 20.24 0.43
C GLU A 145 7.57 20.39 1.17
N LEU A 146 7.66 20.62 2.48
CA LEU A 146 6.52 20.93 3.33
C LEU A 146 6.59 22.40 3.72
N ASP A 147 5.49 23.12 3.50
CA ASP A 147 5.30 24.46 4.04
C ASP A 147 4.88 24.34 5.51
N PHE A 148 5.87 24.35 6.40
CA PHE A 148 5.64 24.26 7.84
C PHE A 148 4.88 25.45 8.41
N GLU A 149 4.90 26.61 7.75
CA GLU A 149 4.19 27.81 8.20
C GLU A 149 2.69 27.72 7.86
N ALA A 150 2.36 27.14 6.70
CA ALA A 150 0.97 26.91 6.30
C ALA A 150 0.31 25.70 7.00
N LEU A 151 1.09 24.75 7.54
CA LEU A 151 0.57 23.55 8.18
C LEU A 151 0.04 23.84 9.59
N GLN A 152 -1.27 24.07 9.67
CA GLN A 152 -1.98 24.17 10.95
C GLN A 152 -2.20 22.78 11.58
N PRO A 153 -2.26 22.68 12.92
CA PRO A 153 -2.64 21.44 13.59
C PRO A 153 -4.00 20.93 13.14
N VAL A 154 -4.16 19.61 13.12
CA VAL A 154 -5.45 18.97 12.84
C VAL A 154 -6.45 19.35 13.93
N GLU A 155 -7.67 19.71 13.52
CA GLU A 155 -8.76 20.04 14.43
C GLU A 155 -9.16 18.81 15.28
N ARG A 156 -9.51 19.04 16.55
CA ARG A 156 -9.69 17.98 17.56
C ARG A 156 -10.74 16.93 17.19
N ASP A 157 -11.81 17.34 16.51
CA ASP A 157 -12.90 16.47 16.08
C ASP A 157 -12.51 15.63 14.84
N LEU A 158 -11.64 16.15 13.99
CA LEU A 158 -11.11 15.45 12.81
C LEU A 158 -9.93 14.52 13.15
N ALA A 159 -9.20 14.81 14.23
CA ALA A 159 -8.02 14.08 14.67
C ALA A 159 -8.20 12.55 14.75
N PRO A 160 -9.31 11.98 15.27
CA PRO A 160 -9.49 10.53 15.30
C PRO A 160 -9.46 9.87 13.91
N PHE A 161 -9.97 10.55 12.88
CA PHE A 161 -9.97 10.03 11.50
C PHE A 161 -8.61 10.19 10.83
N VAL A 162 -7.90 11.27 11.14
CA VAL A 162 -6.51 11.44 10.70
C VAL A 162 -5.59 10.42 11.37
N GLU A 163 -5.86 10.05 12.64
CA GLU A 163 -5.13 8.97 13.32
C GLU A 163 -5.39 7.61 12.66
N LEU A 164 -6.65 7.30 12.31
CA LEU A 164 -6.97 6.09 11.53
C LEU A 164 -6.24 6.07 10.17
N PHE A 165 -6.22 7.21 9.46
CA PHE A 165 -5.45 7.33 8.23
C PHE A 165 -3.95 7.16 8.46
N GLN A 166 -3.38 7.75 9.52
CA GLN A 166 -1.98 7.56 9.89
C GLN A 166 -1.68 6.08 10.16
N ARG A 167 -2.55 5.37 10.88
CA ARG A 167 -2.43 3.92 11.11
C ARG A 167 -2.45 3.16 9.80
N ALA A 168 -3.33 3.50 8.86
CA ALA A 168 -3.36 2.88 7.53
C ALA A 168 -2.05 3.11 6.75
N ARG A 169 -1.54 4.34 6.75
CA ARG A 169 -0.29 4.72 6.08
C ARG A 169 0.95 4.05 6.67
N ASN A 170 0.98 3.87 7.98
CA ASN A 170 2.11 3.29 8.70
C ASN A 170 1.98 1.77 8.88
N ALA A 171 0.88 1.17 8.45
CA ALA A 171 0.67 -0.27 8.55
C ALA A 171 1.71 -1.04 7.74
N PHE A 172 2.34 -2.03 8.38
CA PHE A 172 3.32 -2.90 7.75
C PHE A 172 2.67 -3.97 6.86
N ASP A 173 1.38 -4.26 7.05
CA ASP A 173 0.61 -5.25 6.32
C ASP A 173 -0.70 -4.68 5.75
N ALA A 174 -1.27 -5.39 4.76
CA ALA A 174 -2.47 -4.97 4.04
C ALA A 174 -3.76 -5.12 4.86
N ALA A 175 -3.82 -6.07 5.81
CA ALA A 175 -5.02 -6.27 6.63
C ALA A 175 -5.21 -5.09 7.58
N SER A 176 -4.17 -4.72 8.33
CA SER A 176 -4.17 -3.55 9.21
C SER A 176 -4.49 -2.26 8.45
N ARG A 177 -3.95 -2.12 7.23
CA ARG A 177 -4.25 -0.99 6.35
C ARG A 177 -5.72 -0.95 5.93
N LEU A 178 -6.27 -2.08 5.48
CA LEU A 178 -7.68 -2.16 5.09
C LEU A 178 -8.59 -1.84 6.28
N MET A 179 -8.33 -2.41 7.46
CA MET A 179 -9.13 -2.17 8.66
C MET A 179 -9.19 -0.67 9.03
N ALA A 180 -8.04 0.00 9.02
CA ALA A 180 -7.96 1.42 9.36
C ALA A 180 -8.56 2.33 8.28
N GLY A 181 -8.28 2.06 7.00
CA GLY A 181 -8.86 2.80 5.88
C GLY A 181 -10.39 2.62 5.80
N PHE A 182 -10.87 1.39 5.93
CA PHE A 182 -12.29 1.06 5.92
C PHE A 182 -13.06 1.78 7.03
N ALA A 183 -12.48 1.94 8.23
CA ALA A 183 -13.10 2.69 9.32
C ALA A 183 -13.34 4.17 8.96
N VAL A 184 -12.40 4.82 8.26
CA VAL A 184 -12.58 6.20 7.77
C VAL A 184 -13.69 6.26 6.72
N LEU A 185 -13.69 5.34 5.75
CA LEU A 185 -14.73 5.25 4.72
C LEU A 185 -16.11 5.05 5.35
N LYS A 186 -16.23 4.16 6.34
CA LYS A 186 -17.49 3.89 7.04
C LYS A 186 -17.98 5.09 7.84
N ALA A 187 -17.09 5.84 8.47
CA ALA A 187 -17.44 7.09 9.15
C ALA A 187 -17.96 8.16 8.18
N ALA A 188 -17.34 8.28 7.00
CA ALA A 188 -17.79 9.18 5.95
C ALA A 188 -19.17 8.78 5.39
N GLN A 189 -19.38 7.48 5.12
CA GLN A 189 -20.69 6.94 4.72
C GLN A 189 -21.77 7.25 5.77
N ASN A 190 -21.46 7.08 7.05
CA ASN A 190 -22.38 7.36 8.15
C ASN A 190 -22.57 8.87 8.42
N ARG A 191 -22.00 9.74 7.57
CA ARG A 191 -22.09 11.21 7.68
C ARG A 191 -21.64 11.72 9.04
N HIS A 192 -20.53 11.18 9.54
CA HIS A 192 -19.98 11.65 10.80
C HIS A 192 -19.73 13.18 10.73
N PRO A 193 -20.14 13.98 11.74
CA PRO A 193 -20.08 15.44 11.66
C PRO A 193 -18.71 16.01 11.31
N ALA A 194 -17.63 15.37 11.77
CA ALA A 194 -16.26 15.77 11.46
C ALA A 194 -15.86 15.59 9.98
N LEU A 195 -16.62 14.83 9.19
CA LEU A 195 -16.38 14.57 7.77
C LEU A 195 -17.53 15.10 6.89
N ALA A 196 -18.35 16.01 7.42
CA ALA A 196 -19.57 16.49 6.77
C ALA A 196 -19.32 17.14 5.39
N ASN A 197 -18.15 17.73 5.17
CA ASN A 197 -17.77 18.42 3.93
C ASN A 197 -16.69 17.65 3.14
N SER A 198 -16.48 16.37 3.46
CA SER A 198 -15.52 15.50 2.77
C SER A 198 -15.90 15.16 1.31
N GLY A 199 -17.15 15.49 0.90
CA GLY A 199 -17.66 15.17 -0.43
C GLY A 199 -18.02 13.69 -0.61
N ALA A 200 -18.22 12.94 0.47
CA ALA A 200 -18.52 11.51 0.46
C ALA A 200 -19.68 11.12 -0.47
N ASP A 201 -20.78 11.88 -0.46
CA ASP A 201 -21.97 11.61 -1.30
C ASP A 201 -21.66 11.73 -2.81
N LEU A 202 -20.68 12.55 -3.18
CA LEU A 202 -20.26 12.79 -4.56
C LEU A 202 -19.10 11.89 -5.00
N LEU A 203 -18.52 11.11 -4.08
CA LEU A 203 -17.36 10.28 -4.38
C LEU A 203 -17.73 9.20 -5.40
N ARG A 204 -16.89 9.07 -6.42
CA ARG A 204 -16.90 7.99 -7.41
C ARG A 204 -15.48 7.46 -7.57
N VAL A 205 -15.33 6.15 -7.68
CA VAL A 205 -14.03 5.52 -7.94
C VAL A 205 -13.59 5.84 -9.37
N THR A 206 -12.50 6.58 -9.51
CA THR A 206 -11.99 6.98 -10.84
C THR A 206 -10.93 6.02 -11.35
N GLN A 207 -10.71 5.99 -12.66
CA GLN A 207 -9.63 5.23 -13.28
C GLN A 207 -8.24 5.59 -12.69
N GLU A 208 -8.01 6.87 -12.42
CA GLU A 208 -6.80 7.36 -11.75
C GLU A 208 -6.60 6.71 -10.38
N MET A 209 -7.66 6.57 -9.57
CA MET A 209 -7.61 5.86 -8.29
C MET A 209 -7.25 4.39 -8.47
N LEU A 210 -7.79 3.72 -9.49
CA LEU A 210 -7.52 2.32 -9.78
C LEU A 210 -6.08 2.09 -10.23
N ILE A 211 -5.54 2.99 -11.05
CA ILE A 211 -4.12 2.97 -11.45
C ILE A 211 -3.22 3.14 -10.23
N HIS A 212 -3.50 4.12 -9.37
CA HIS A 212 -2.67 4.39 -8.19
C HIS A 212 -2.76 3.29 -7.12
N SER A 213 -3.93 2.69 -6.92
CA SER A 213 -4.11 1.60 -5.96
C SER A 213 -3.63 0.23 -6.48
N GLY A 214 -3.39 0.11 -7.79
CA GLY A 214 -3.08 -1.15 -8.44
C GLY A 214 -4.31 -2.06 -8.65
N ALA A 215 -5.51 -1.53 -8.47
CA ALA A 215 -6.78 -2.24 -8.53
C ALA A 215 -7.43 -2.25 -9.92
N LEU A 216 -6.72 -1.82 -10.97
CA LEU A 216 -7.25 -1.82 -12.35
C LEU A 216 -7.61 -3.22 -12.86
N ALA A 217 -6.87 -4.25 -12.43
CA ALA A 217 -7.09 -5.64 -12.79
C ALA A 217 -8.00 -6.39 -11.79
N TRP A 218 -8.78 -5.67 -10.97
CA TRP A 218 -9.72 -6.33 -10.06
C TRP A 218 -10.74 -7.16 -10.85
N PRO A 219 -11.12 -8.37 -10.39
CA PRO A 219 -12.03 -9.24 -11.14
C PRO A 219 -13.41 -8.63 -11.44
N GLN A 220 -13.87 -7.72 -10.58
CA GLN A 220 -15.14 -6.99 -10.74
C GLN A 220 -14.84 -5.53 -11.10
N PRO A 221 -15.63 -4.88 -11.98
CA PRO A 221 -15.44 -3.46 -12.26
C PRO A 221 -15.59 -2.61 -11.00
N LEU A 222 -14.51 -1.93 -10.61
CA LEU A 222 -14.51 -1.00 -9.48
C LEU A 222 -14.76 0.45 -9.90
N GLN A 223 -14.62 0.75 -11.19
CA GLN A 223 -14.78 2.10 -11.72
C GLN A 223 -16.24 2.59 -11.57
N ASP A 224 -16.38 3.88 -11.26
CA ASP A 224 -17.65 4.59 -11.09
C ASP A 224 -18.52 4.12 -9.91
N LEU A 225 -18.03 3.20 -9.07
CA LEU A 225 -18.71 2.84 -7.84
C LEU A 225 -18.84 4.05 -6.90
N THR A 226 -20.02 4.18 -6.28
CA THR A 226 -20.23 5.12 -5.17
C THR A 226 -19.48 4.66 -3.91
N LEU A 227 -19.35 5.54 -2.91
CA LEU A 227 -18.78 5.14 -1.62
C LEU A 227 -19.56 3.97 -0.99
N ASP A 228 -20.89 3.98 -1.08
CA ASP A 228 -21.74 2.92 -0.54
C ASP A 228 -21.47 1.58 -1.21
N GLN A 229 -21.48 1.56 -2.55
CA GLN A 229 -21.23 0.35 -3.33
C GLN A 229 -19.82 -0.21 -3.07
N LEU A 230 -18.84 0.68 -2.92
CA LEU A 230 -17.47 0.26 -2.60
C LEU A 230 -17.38 -0.36 -1.20
N ILE A 231 -18.04 0.24 -0.20
CA ILE A 231 -18.07 -0.30 1.16
C ILE A 231 -18.76 -1.66 1.19
N ASP A 232 -19.87 -1.81 0.48
CA ASP A 232 -20.58 -3.09 0.39
C ASP A 232 -19.70 -4.18 -0.25
N LEU A 233 -18.93 -3.82 -1.28
CA LEU A 233 -17.95 -4.72 -1.90
C LEU A 233 -16.80 -5.07 -0.95
N MET A 234 -16.32 -4.12 -0.16
CA MET A 234 -15.21 -4.32 0.79
C MET A 234 -15.64 -5.07 2.06
N HIS A 235 -16.91 -5.01 2.45
CA HIS A 235 -17.42 -5.55 3.72
C HIS A 235 -17.07 -7.03 3.93
N PRO A 236 -17.27 -7.94 2.95
CA PRO A 236 -16.90 -9.35 3.12
C PRO A 236 -15.40 -9.57 3.31
N HIS A 237 -14.56 -8.69 2.74
CA HIS A 237 -13.11 -8.75 2.91
C HIS A 237 -12.69 -8.23 4.29
N HIS A 238 -13.34 -7.16 4.77
CA HIS A 238 -13.17 -6.65 6.13
C HIS A 238 -13.58 -7.69 7.18
N ASP A 239 -14.77 -8.27 7.06
CA ASP A 239 -15.30 -9.19 8.07
C ASP A 239 -14.47 -10.47 8.19
N ARG A 240 -13.89 -10.94 7.08
CA ARG A 240 -12.95 -12.07 7.10
C ARG A 240 -11.69 -11.80 7.91
N LEU A 241 -11.31 -10.53 8.12
CA LEU A 241 -10.18 -10.14 8.95
C LEU A 241 -10.53 -10.10 10.45
N ILE A 242 -11.79 -10.30 10.82
CA ILE A 242 -12.22 -10.35 12.22
C ILE A 242 -12.70 -11.77 12.51
N THR A 243 -11.97 -12.46 13.37
CA THR A 243 -12.38 -13.78 13.86
C THR A 243 -13.67 -13.72 14.69
N PRO A 244 -14.36 -14.85 14.93
CA PRO A 244 -15.51 -14.90 15.83
C PRO A 244 -15.22 -14.33 17.23
N ASP A 245 -13.99 -14.51 17.71
CA ASP A 245 -13.50 -14.01 19.00
C ASP A 245 -13.12 -12.52 18.98
N ARG A 246 -13.44 -11.81 17.89
CA ARG A 246 -13.16 -10.37 17.69
C ARG A 246 -11.68 -10.00 17.69
N VAL A 247 -10.80 -10.94 17.34
CA VAL A 247 -9.38 -10.69 17.10
C VAL A 247 -9.04 -10.69 15.60
N LEU A 248 -7.90 -10.10 15.25
CA LEU A 248 -7.43 -10.03 13.87
C LEU A 248 -7.14 -11.44 13.33
N ALA A 249 -7.82 -11.82 12.25
CA ALA A 249 -7.62 -13.09 11.58
C ALA A 249 -6.26 -13.13 10.86
N PRO A 250 -5.67 -14.33 10.66
CA PRO A 250 -4.49 -14.46 9.82
C PRO A 250 -4.78 -13.98 8.39
N VAL A 251 -3.79 -13.30 7.81
CA VAL A 251 -3.81 -12.95 6.39
C VAL A 251 -3.75 -14.25 5.56
N PRO A 252 -4.42 -14.33 4.40
CA PRO A 252 -4.29 -15.48 3.50
C PRO A 252 -2.83 -15.84 3.21
N ASP A 253 -2.54 -17.13 3.15
CA ASP A 253 -1.20 -17.66 2.90
C ASP A 253 -0.84 -17.69 1.40
N ASP A 254 -1.83 -17.59 0.51
CA ASP A 254 -1.64 -17.52 -0.93
C ASP A 254 -1.42 -16.08 -1.46
N LEU A 255 -0.51 -15.97 -2.43
CA LEU A 255 -0.15 -14.69 -3.03
C LEU A 255 -1.32 -14.00 -3.75
N PRO A 256 -2.19 -14.69 -4.54
CA PRO A 256 -3.36 -14.06 -5.16
C PRO A 256 -4.28 -13.35 -4.15
N ALA A 257 -4.66 -14.01 -3.06
CA ALA A 257 -5.50 -13.42 -2.04
C ALA A 257 -4.80 -12.25 -1.31
N GLN A 258 -3.49 -12.36 -1.05
CA GLN A 258 -2.71 -11.25 -0.49
C GLN A 258 -2.67 -10.04 -1.44
N ARG A 259 -2.52 -10.25 -2.75
CA ARG A 259 -2.57 -9.19 -3.76
C ARG A 259 -3.94 -8.52 -3.80
N SER A 260 -5.00 -9.33 -3.78
CA SER A 260 -6.37 -8.81 -3.75
C SER A 260 -6.60 -7.94 -2.50
N LEU A 261 -6.17 -8.42 -1.33
CA LEU A 261 -6.26 -7.65 -0.10
C LEU A 261 -5.46 -6.33 -0.20
N ALA A 262 -4.24 -6.37 -0.74
CA ALA A 262 -3.41 -5.18 -0.91
C ALA A 262 -4.04 -4.14 -1.84
N GLN A 263 -4.69 -4.56 -2.93
CA GLN A 263 -5.40 -3.66 -3.85
C GLN A 263 -6.55 -2.93 -3.15
N LEU A 264 -7.40 -3.65 -2.42
CA LEU A 264 -8.49 -3.04 -1.64
C LEU A 264 -7.96 -2.13 -0.53
N ALA A 265 -6.92 -2.57 0.18
CA ALA A 265 -6.28 -1.77 1.23
C ALA A 265 -5.73 -0.45 0.67
N ASN A 266 -5.01 -0.50 -0.45
CA ASN A 266 -4.49 0.69 -1.14
C ASN A 266 -5.60 1.61 -1.62
N LEU A 267 -6.68 1.06 -2.19
CA LEU A 267 -7.82 1.86 -2.64
C LEU A 267 -8.52 2.54 -1.46
N SER A 268 -8.73 1.82 -0.35
CA SER A 268 -9.34 2.37 0.87
C SER A 268 -8.48 3.49 1.48
N ASP A 269 -7.16 3.31 1.55
CA ASP A 269 -6.20 4.30 2.05
C ASP A 269 -6.17 5.57 1.16
N LEU A 270 -6.17 5.41 -0.16
CA LEU A 270 -6.24 6.51 -1.11
C LEU A 270 -7.55 7.31 -0.98
N ILE A 271 -8.68 6.62 -0.84
CA ILE A 271 -9.98 7.27 -0.69
C ILE A 271 -10.07 7.99 0.67
N ALA A 272 -9.62 7.36 1.75
CA ALA A 272 -9.53 7.98 3.06
C ALA A 272 -8.69 9.27 3.01
N HIS A 273 -7.54 9.24 2.34
CA HIS A 273 -6.71 10.43 2.10
C HIS A 273 -7.50 11.53 1.39
N ARG A 274 -8.20 11.21 0.29
CA ARG A 274 -8.97 12.19 -0.49
C ARG A 274 -10.12 12.80 0.32
N LEU A 275 -10.86 12.00 1.08
CA LEU A 275 -11.96 12.47 1.95
C LEU A 275 -11.45 13.42 3.04
N ILE A 276 -10.36 13.04 3.73
CA ILE A 276 -9.73 13.89 4.76
C ILE A 276 -9.20 15.18 4.14
N GLN A 277 -8.53 15.11 2.99
CA GLN A 277 -7.98 16.28 2.33
C GLN A 277 -9.08 17.23 1.82
N ALA A 278 -10.21 16.69 1.37
CA ALA A 278 -11.37 17.48 0.97
C ALA A 278 -11.98 18.21 2.19
N GLU A 279 -12.13 17.52 3.32
CA GLU A 279 -12.62 18.12 4.57
C GLU A 279 -11.69 19.24 5.06
N ILE A 280 -10.38 19.01 5.12
CA ILE A 280 -9.39 20.02 5.53
C ILE A 280 -9.47 21.26 4.63
N ARG A 281 -9.63 21.06 3.31
CA ARG A 281 -9.79 22.17 2.35
C ARG A 281 -11.09 22.93 2.60
N ALA A 282 -12.21 22.25 2.71
CA ALA A 282 -13.51 22.88 2.95
C ALA A 282 -13.53 23.71 4.25
N ARG A 283 -12.90 23.23 5.32
CA ARG A 283 -12.75 23.98 6.58
C ARG A 283 -11.86 25.21 6.43
N SER A 284 -10.77 25.10 5.66
CA SER A 284 -9.86 26.20 5.41
C SER A 284 -10.51 27.31 4.57
N ASP A 285 -11.24 26.93 3.52
CA ASP A 285 -12.01 27.86 2.68
C ASP A 285 -13.10 28.57 3.49
N SER A 286 -13.80 27.84 4.35
CA SER A 286 -14.83 28.41 5.24
C SER A 286 -14.24 29.43 6.21
N ARG A 287 -13.06 29.15 6.80
CA ARG A 287 -12.35 30.08 7.68
C ARG A 287 -11.88 31.33 6.92
N ALA A 288 -11.35 31.17 5.72
CA ALA A 288 -10.94 32.30 4.88
C ALA A 288 -12.12 33.19 4.51
N ALA A 289 -13.27 32.59 4.15
CA ALA A 289 -14.50 33.32 3.85
C ALA A 289 -15.04 34.10 5.07
N LEU A 290 -15.02 33.49 6.25
CA LEU A 290 -15.40 34.14 7.51
C LEU A 290 -14.48 35.31 7.85
N ALA A 291 -13.15 35.13 7.74
CA ALA A 291 -12.18 36.18 7.99
C ALA A 291 -12.34 37.37 7.02
N HIS A 292 -12.58 37.08 5.74
CA HIS A 292 -12.86 38.11 4.74
C HIS A 292 -14.14 38.89 5.06
N ALA A 293 -15.23 38.18 5.38
CA ALA A 293 -16.51 38.81 5.74
C ALA A 293 -16.38 39.70 6.99
N GLN A 294 -15.61 39.26 7.99
CA GLN A 294 -15.32 40.04 9.20
C GLN A 294 -14.50 41.29 8.88
N ALA A 295 -13.45 41.18 8.07
CA ALA A 295 -12.65 42.32 7.64
C ALA A 295 -13.49 43.37 6.88
N THR A 296 -14.31 42.93 5.92
CA THR A 296 -15.22 43.82 5.17
C THR A 296 -16.25 44.49 6.09
N ALA A 297 -16.79 43.76 7.07
CA ALA A 297 -17.74 44.32 8.04
C ALA A 297 -17.07 45.39 8.93
N MET A 298 -15.83 45.14 9.39
CA MET A 298 -15.06 46.11 10.18
C MET A 298 -14.71 47.37 9.39
N GLU A 299 -14.35 47.22 8.11
CA GLU A 299 -14.07 48.36 7.22
C GLU A 299 -15.32 49.23 6.98
N ARG A 300 -16.49 48.61 6.79
CA ARG A 300 -17.79 49.32 6.68
C ARG A 300 -18.20 50.03 7.98
N LEU A 301 -17.84 49.48 9.14
CA LEU A 301 -18.09 50.12 10.44
C LEU A 301 -17.10 51.27 10.71
N GLY A 302 -15.83 51.14 10.29
CA GLY A 302 -14.82 52.18 10.38
C GLY A 302 -15.14 53.40 9.50
N THR A 303 -15.56 53.16 8.25
CA THR A 303 -15.99 54.21 7.31
C THR A 303 -17.25 54.94 7.77
N ARG A 304 -18.23 54.26 8.38
CA ARG A 304 -19.40 54.90 8.99
C ARG A 304 -19.06 55.80 10.18
N ARG A 305 -18.06 55.44 11.00
CA ARG A 305 -17.59 56.29 12.12
C ARG A 305 -16.82 57.52 11.65
N ALA A 306 -16.12 57.45 10.52
CA ALA A 306 -15.44 58.59 9.92
C ALA A 306 -16.43 59.59 9.27
N GLY A 307 -17.47 59.09 8.59
CA GLY A 307 -18.49 59.93 7.96
C GLY A 307 -19.50 60.58 8.92
N ALA A 308 -19.62 60.10 10.15
CA ALA A 308 -20.50 60.70 11.18
C ALA A 308 -19.80 61.79 12.03
N ARG A 309 -18.51 62.07 11.76
CA ARG A 309 -17.71 63.11 12.42
C ARG A 309 -17.32 64.28 11.49
N ALA A 310 -17.81 64.27 10.24
CA ALA A 310 -17.72 65.38 9.30
C ALA A 310 -19.10 66.06 9.20
#